data_AF-G9XNF1-F1
#
_entry.id   AF-G9XNF1-F1
#
_cell.length_a   1.000
_cell.length_b   1.000
_cell.length_c   1.000
_cell.angle_alpha   90.00
_cell.angle_beta   90.00
_cell.angle_gamma   90.00
#
_symmetry.space_group_name_H-M   'P 1'
#
loop_
_entity.id
_entity.type
_entity.pdbx_description
1 polymer ?
#
loop_
_entity_poly.entity_id
_entity_poly.type
_entity_poly.pdbx_seq_one_letter_code
_entity_poly.pdbx_strand_id
1 'polypeptide(L)'
;MINELMLRLMNPLTDGMLKNMLTESYPNNPMVMTTTFEKLTLRAVIEAGIRAETGKALTRPMGSPLRLSPWEQLLLNPRQLFELPTPDDTTIDTKVVIGPQAQKPLKLDTPILITGMSYGGSLNLPMKIALAKGASTAGTATNTGESAVSEEEREAADFLIGQYNRGGWLNSPEQLGLVDAIEVQLGQGAWGGAVSSSVKEEDMDEHLRVLWQIDEGGSTGKSSRLPEVNSPEDLVKLIKKLKKEYSVPVGIKIAATHFMERELEVIAKTEADFICIDGQEGGTAASSPTLEDDMGLPTLFGLGRTINWLKGQNLREQFTVIAAGGFRTPGEILKALALGADAVYIGSIAIIAALQNQITKALPQHPAHQLALYNGSLAEEFDIEEGSRCLANFLLSCQEELKMALQAMGKKAIQELGREDLVCLDPELARNLQIGYAGTPAANYWGSPLAAR
;
A
#
# COMPACT_ATOMS: atom_id res chain seq x y z
N MET A 1 14.29 -23.53 -34.07
CA MET A 1 13.13 -23.63 -34.98
C MET A 1 12.08 -22.52 -34.74
N ILE A 2 11.54 -22.34 -33.53
CA ILE A 2 10.58 -21.25 -33.23
C ILE A 2 11.19 -19.85 -33.39
N ASN A 3 12.45 -19.65 -32.96
CA ASN A 3 13.17 -18.38 -33.07
C ASN A 3 13.45 -17.98 -34.53
N GLU A 4 13.68 -18.97 -35.40
CA GLU A 4 14.01 -18.77 -36.82
C GLU A 4 12.76 -18.48 -37.66
N LEU A 5 11.61 -19.05 -37.27
CA LEU A 5 10.31 -18.76 -37.85
C LEU A 5 9.81 -17.36 -37.46
N MET A 6 9.98 -16.97 -36.19
CA MET A 6 9.71 -15.61 -35.69
C MET A 6 10.59 -14.56 -36.39
N LEU A 7 11.90 -14.79 -36.51
CA LEU A 7 12.82 -13.92 -37.26
C LEU A 7 12.41 -13.82 -38.74
N ARG A 8 12.04 -14.93 -39.39
CA ARG A 8 11.58 -14.90 -40.80
C ARG A 8 10.24 -14.18 -41.00
N LEU A 9 9.36 -14.17 -39.98
CA LEU A 9 8.10 -13.41 -39.99
C LEU A 9 8.32 -11.92 -39.72
N MET A 10 9.31 -11.58 -38.89
CA MET A 10 9.68 -10.19 -38.61
C MET A 10 10.46 -9.53 -39.75
N ASN A 11 11.27 -10.30 -40.48
CA ASN A 11 12.18 -9.81 -41.52
C ASN A 11 11.53 -8.87 -42.56
N PRO A 12 10.36 -9.15 -43.17
CA PRO A 12 9.80 -8.24 -44.18
C PRO A 12 9.32 -6.91 -43.60
N LEU A 13 8.82 -6.93 -42.36
CA LEU A 13 8.37 -5.73 -41.63
C LEU A 13 9.57 -4.89 -41.19
N THR A 14 10.62 -5.54 -40.66
CA THR A 14 11.85 -4.86 -40.25
C THR A 14 12.64 -4.33 -41.44
N ASP A 15 12.72 -5.09 -42.54
CA ASP A 15 13.44 -4.68 -43.75
C ASP A 15 12.70 -3.53 -44.45
N GLY A 16 11.36 -3.57 -44.49
CA GLY A 16 10.54 -2.48 -45.01
C GLY A 16 10.65 -1.21 -44.17
N MET A 17 10.59 -1.33 -42.84
CA MET A 17 10.79 -0.21 -41.92
C MET A 17 12.20 0.37 -42.04
N LEU A 18 13.23 -0.47 -42.05
CA LEU A 18 14.63 -0.05 -42.16
C LEU A 18 14.92 0.62 -43.50
N LYS A 19 14.40 0.07 -44.61
CA LYS A 19 14.49 0.70 -45.92
C LYS A 19 13.85 2.08 -45.89
N ASN A 20 12.62 2.19 -45.40
CA ASN A 20 11.91 3.47 -45.31
C ASN A 20 12.67 4.47 -44.40
N MET A 21 13.29 4.01 -43.31
CA MET A 21 14.14 4.86 -42.47
C MET A 21 15.36 5.43 -43.21
N LEU A 22 15.89 4.72 -44.19
CA LEU A 22 17.07 5.14 -44.95
C LEU A 22 16.73 5.89 -46.24
N THR A 23 15.52 5.72 -46.79
CA THR A 23 15.16 6.26 -48.11
C THR A 23 14.06 7.32 -48.11
N GLU A 24 13.19 7.35 -47.09
CA GLU A 24 12.09 8.32 -47.05
C GLU A 24 12.55 9.71 -46.58
N SER A 25 11.91 10.75 -47.14
CA SER A 25 12.09 12.12 -46.69
C SER A 25 11.73 12.26 -45.21
N TYR A 26 12.44 13.12 -44.48
CA TYR A 26 12.33 13.20 -43.01
C TYR A 26 10.88 13.28 -42.49
N PRO A 27 9.94 14.05 -43.06
CA PRO A 27 8.55 14.10 -42.59
C PRO A 27 7.78 12.77 -42.68
N ASN A 28 8.11 11.92 -43.66
CA ASN A 28 7.48 10.61 -43.87
C ASN A 28 8.35 9.46 -43.33
N ASN A 29 9.51 9.79 -42.76
CA ASN A 29 10.48 8.83 -42.30
C ASN A 29 10.02 8.20 -40.98
N PRO A 30 10.04 6.86 -40.83
CA PRO A 30 9.66 6.20 -39.58
C PRO A 30 10.46 6.70 -38.35
N MET A 31 11.65 7.28 -38.52
CA MET A 31 12.41 7.93 -37.43
C MET A 31 11.65 9.06 -36.74
N VAL A 32 10.67 9.69 -37.38
CA VAL A 32 9.80 10.70 -36.75
C VAL A 32 9.01 10.09 -35.58
N MET A 33 8.75 8.78 -35.59
CA MET A 33 8.16 8.12 -34.43
C MET A 33 9.06 8.18 -33.21
N THR A 34 10.38 8.11 -33.38
CA THR A 34 11.34 8.25 -32.27
C THR A 34 11.26 9.64 -31.66
N THR A 35 11.30 10.70 -32.47
CA THR A 35 11.16 12.07 -31.98
C THR A 35 9.77 12.33 -31.37
N THR A 36 8.74 11.68 -31.91
CA THR A 36 7.40 11.69 -31.33
C THR A 36 7.41 11.04 -29.95
N PHE A 37 8.10 9.90 -29.76
CA PHE A 37 8.19 9.23 -28.46
C PHE A 37 9.09 9.94 -27.44
N GLU A 38 10.10 10.67 -27.90
CA GLU A 38 10.89 11.58 -27.05
C GLU A 38 10.04 12.75 -26.55
N LYS A 39 9.16 13.30 -27.40
CA LYS A 39 8.24 14.38 -27.03
C LYS A 39 7.04 13.89 -26.23
N LEU A 40 6.49 12.73 -26.58
CA LEU A 40 5.29 12.12 -26.01
C LEU A 40 5.67 10.71 -25.55
N THR A 41 5.72 10.45 -24.24
CA THR A 41 6.03 9.09 -23.76
C THR A 41 5.16 8.03 -24.45
N LEU A 42 5.69 6.82 -24.68
CA LEU A 42 4.93 5.73 -25.30
C LEU A 42 3.57 5.50 -24.61
N ARG A 43 3.56 5.57 -23.27
CA ARG A 43 2.35 5.52 -22.46
C ARG A 43 1.34 6.60 -22.86
N ALA A 44 1.77 7.86 -22.97
CA ALA A 44 0.89 8.96 -23.35
C ALA A 44 0.27 8.78 -24.74
N VAL A 45 1.04 8.24 -25.70
CA VAL A 45 0.53 7.95 -27.06
C VAL A 45 -0.55 6.86 -27.02
N ILE A 46 -0.30 5.74 -26.33
CA ILE A 46 -1.26 4.64 -26.22
C ILE A 46 -2.52 5.07 -25.45
N GLU A 47 -2.35 5.76 -24.32
CA GLU A 47 -3.47 6.28 -23.54
C GLU A 47 -4.31 7.29 -24.34
N ALA A 48 -3.68 8.15 -25.15
CA ALA A 48 -4.40 9.05 -26.05
C ALA A 48 -5.21 8.30 -27.11
N GLY A 49 -4.66 7.22 -27.68
CA GLY A 49 -5.37 6.34 -28.62
C GLY A 49 -6.61 5.69 -28.00
N ILE A 50 -6.47 5.11 -26.80
CA ILE A 50 -7.60 4.48 -26.08
C ILE A 50 -8.67 5.51 -25.75
N ARG A 51 -8.27 6.72 -25.32
CA ARG A 51 -9.20 7.83 -25.07
C ARG A 51 -9.93 8.28 -26.33
N ALA A 52 -9.21 8.38 -27.45
CA ALA A 52 -9.79 8.78 -28.73
C ALA A 52 -10.82 7.75 -29.25
N GLU A 53 -10.54 6.46 -29.08
CA GLU A 53 -11.45 5.38 -29.49
C GLU A 53 -12.68 5.29 -28.59
N THR A 54 -12.50 5.40 -27.26
CA THR A 54 -13.58 5.12 -26.30
C THR A 54 -14.38 6.35 -25.89
N GLY A 55 -13.79 7.55 -25.95
CA GLY A 55 -14.35 8.79 -25.40
C GLY A 55 -14.54 8.78 -23.88
N LYS A 56 -13.95 7.82 -23.15
CA LYS A 56 -14.14 7.62 -21.72
C LYS A 56 -12.87 7.93 -20.92
N ALA A 57 -13.04 8.16 -19.61
CA ALA A 57 -11.92 8.16 -18.68
C ALA A 57 -11.26 6.77 -18.67
N LEU A 58 -9.94 6.74 -18.63
CA LEU A 58 -9.20 5.49 -18.51
C LEU A 58 -9.33 4.91 -17.11
N THR A 59 -9.25 3.59 -17.04
CA THR A 59 -9.18 2.84 -15.78
C THR A 59 -7.88 2.06 -15.78
N ARG A 60 -6.94 2.49 -14.95
CA ARG A 60 -5.60 1.91 -14.84
C ARG A 60 -5.53 1.02 -13.58
N PRO A 61 -4.97 -0.20 -13.69
CA PRO A 61 -4.68 -1.03 -12.53
C PRO A 61 -3.28 -0.72 -11.97
N MET A 62 -3.02 -1.23 -10.76
CA MET A 62 -1.75 -1.18 -10.01
C MET A 62 -1.35 0.19 -9.46
N GLY A 63 -2.06 1.28 -9.77
CA GLY A 63 -1.78 2.62 -9.29
C GLY A 63 -0.68 3.34 -10.06
N SER A 64 -0.18 4.44 -9.48
CA SER A 64 0.84 5.27 -10.13
C SER A 64 2.18 4.56 -10.27
N PRO A 65 2.85 4.63 -11.45
CA PRO A 65 4.22 4.18 -11.59
C PRO A 65 5.24 5.23 -11.11
N LEU A 66 4.79 6.44 -10.74
CA LEU A 66 5.67 7.49 -10.23
C LEU A 66 6.20 7.10 -8.85
N ARG A 67 7.47 7.39 -8.60
CA ARG A 67 8.11 7.22 -7.29
C ARG A 67 8.58 8.58 -6.83
N LEU A 68 7.83 9.16 -5.90
CA LEU A 68 8.03 10.54 -5.46
C LEU A 68 8.59 10.63 -4.04
N SER A 69 8.58 9.51 -3.31
CA SER A 69 9.28 9.32 -2.04
C SER A 69 10.72 8.85 -2.30
N PRO A 70 11.73 9.73 -2.13
CA PRO A 70 13.12 9.39 -2.39
C PRO A 70 13.74 8.58 -1.23
N TRP A 71 13.21 7.38 -0.97
CA TRP A 71 13.68 6.51 0.12
C TRP A 71 15.16 6.16 0.00
N GLU A 72 15.74 6.21 -1.19
CA GLU A 72 17.18 6.04 -1.45
C GLU A 72 18.05 7.15 -0.85
N GLN A 73 17.50 8.33 -0.58
CA GLN A 73 18.22 9.43 0.06
C GLN A 73 18.35 9.22 1.58
N LEU A 74 17.57 8.31 2.17
CA LEU A 74 17.66 7.93 3.57
C LEU A 74 18.47 6.65 3.70
N LEU A 75 19.44 6.63 4.60
CA LEU A 75 20.27 5.47 4.93
C LEU A 75 20.12 5.12 6.40
N LEU A 76 20.32 3.84 6.73
CA LEU A 76 20.36 3.33 8.10
C LEU A 76 21.80 3.39 8.63
N ASN A 77 21.97 3.72 9.91
CA ASN A 77 23.27 3.91 10.54
C ASN A 77 23.75 2.66 11.30
N PRO A 78 24.71 1.87 10.77
CA PRO A 78 25.27 0.74 11.51
C PRO A 78 26.07 1.22 12.73
N ARG A 79 26.09 0.42 13.80
CA ARG A 79 26.82 0.70 15.04
C ARG A 79 27.93 -0.34 15.24
N GLN A 80 29.08 0.07 15.76
CA GLN A 80 30.29 -0.78 15.80
C GLN A 80 31.11 -0.68 17.08
N LEU A 81 31.33 0.54 17.60
CA LEU A 81 32.29 0.78 18.68
C LEU A 81 31.69 1.51 19.88
N PHE A 82 30.92 2.57 19.64
CA PHE A 82 30.24 3.31 20.71
C PHE A 82 28.99 2.59 21.21
N GLU A 83 28.45 1.74 20.35
CA GLU A 83 27.40 0.78 20.64
C GLU A 83 27.68 -0.43 19.75
N LEU A 84 27.66 -1.62 20.36
CA LEU A 84 28.03 -2.85 19.68
C LEU A 84 26.79 -3.43 18.98
N PRO A 85 26.97 -4.08 17.82
CA PRO A 85 25.92 -4.89 17.21
C PRO A 85 25.32 -5.89 18.21
N THR A 86 24.03 -6.18 18.06
CA THR A 86 23.36 -7.19 18.89
C THR A 86 24.02 -8.55 18.66
N PRO A 87 24.43 -9.28 19.70
CA PRO A 87 25.24 -10.49 19.54
C PRO A 87 24.48 -11.65 18.89
N ASP A 88 23.14 -11.68 19.02
CA ASP A 88 22.28 -12.78 18.59
C ASP A 88 21.00 -12.23 17.97
N ASP A 89 20.80 -12.47 16.67
CA ASP A 89 19.65 -12.04 15.90
C ASP A 89 18.37 -12.82 16.25
N THR A 90 18.50 -14.03 16.80
CA THR A 90 17.34 -14.86 17.22
C THR A 90 16.58 -14.26 18.40
N THR A 91 17.20 -13.33 19.12
CA THR A 91 16.60 -12.62 20.27
C THR A 91 15.94 -11.30 19.89
N ILE A 92 16.02 -10.88 18.62
CA ILE A 92 15.50 -9.59 18.18
C ILE A 92 13.97 -9.65 18.04
N ASP A 93 13.28 -8.77 18.76
CA ASP A 93 11.82 -8.68 18.73
C ASP A 93 11.34 -7.81 17.57
N THR A 94 10.41 -8.36 16.78
CA THR A 94 9.77 -7.67 15.66
C THR A 94 8.26 -7.53 15.86
N LYS A 95 7.74 -7.91 17.04
CA LYS A 95 6.32 -7.79 17.34
C LYS A 95 5.88 -6.35 17.36
N VAL A 96 4.65 -6.10 16.92
CA VAL A 96 4.00 -4.80 17.03
C VAL A 96 2.62 -4.97 17.67
N VAL A 97 2.17 -3.92 18.37
CA VAL A 97 0.82 -3.86 18.94
C VAL A 97 0.07 -2.68 18.30
N ILE A 98 -1.00 -2.98 17.58
CA ILE A 98 -1.89 -1.97 17.02
C ILE A 98 -3.00 -1.67 18.04
N GLY A 99 -3.15 -0.38 18.36
CA GLY A 99 -4.12 0.09 19.34
C GLY A 99 -3.89 -0.47 20.75
N PRO A 100 -2.73 -0.24 21.38
CA PRO A 100 -2.39 -0.79 22.70
C PRO A 100 -3.35 -0.38 23.82
N GLN A 101 -4.14 0.69 23.62
CA GLN A 101 -5.14 1.19 24.56
C GLN A 101 -6.54 0.56 24.35
N ALA A 102 -6.74 -0.21 23.28
CA ALA A 102 -7.98 -0.95 23.05
C ALA A 102 -8.14 -2.08 24.08
N GLN A 103 -9.38 -2.52 24.32
CA GLN A 103 -9.64 -3.61 25.27
C GLN A 103 -9.05 -4.95 24.80
N LYS A 104 -9.07 -5.18 23.48
CA LYS A 104 -8.44 -6.31 22.81
C LYS A 104 -7.47 -5.76 21.76
N PRO A 105 -6.24 -5.38 22.15
CA PRO A 105 -5.27 -4.84 21.22
C PRO A 105 -4.82 -5.92 20.22
N LEU A 106 -4.55 -5.52 18.98
CA LEU A 106 -4.10 -6.44 17.94
C LEU A 106 -2.57 -6.61 18.04
N LYS A 107 -2.12 -7.84 18.30
CA LYS A 107 -0.70 -8.18 18.51
C LYS A 107 -0.20 -9.02 17.35
N LEU A 108 0.83 -8.54 16.66
CA LEU A 108 1.36 -9.17 15.45
C LEU A 108 2.84 -9.48 15.64
N ASP A 109 3.35 -10.52 14.98
CA ASP A 109 4.75 -10.95 15.07
C ASP A 109 5.71 -10.11 14.21
N THR A 110 5.19 -9.34 13.25
CA THR A 110 5.95 -8.48 12.34
C THR A 110 5.23 -7.15 12.12
N PRO A 111 5.94 -6.04 11.87
CA PRO A 111 5.31 -4.75 11.57
C PRO A 111 4.81 -4.63 10.13
N ILE A 112 4.86 -5.71 9.34
CA ILE A 112 4.45 -5.73 7.93
C ILE A 112 3.04 -6.31 7.84
N LEU A 113 2.06 -5.50 7.42
CA LEU A 113 0.67 -5.90 7.27
C LEU A 113 0.25 -5.89 5.79
N ILE A 114 -0.76 -6.68 5.43
CA ILE A 114 -1.38 -6.61 4.11
C ILE A 114 -2.48 -5.55 4.10
N THR A 115 -2.38 -4.59 3.18
CA THR A 115 -3.34 -3.47 3.06
C THR A 115 -4.71 -3.92 2.55
N GLY A 116 -5.72 -3.09 2.80
CA GLY A 116 -7.09 -3.34 2.36
C GLY A 116 -7.21 -3.37 0.84
N MET A 117 -7.53 -4.54 0.30
CA MET A 117 -7.85 -4.76 -1.12
C MET A 117 -9.11 -5.60 -1.18
N SER A 118 -10.20 -5.04 -1.73
CA SER A 118 -11.53 -5.64 -1.66
C SER A 118 -11.72 -6.87 -2.52
N TYR A 119 -12.39 -7.91 -2.00
CA TYR A 119 -13.05 -8.91 -2.84
C TYR A 119 -14.13 -8.22 -3.67
N GLY A 120 -14.16 -8.49 -4.99
CA GLY A 120 -15.14 -7.91 -5.92
C GLY A 120 -14.71 -6.56 -6.48
N GLY A 121 -14.41 -5.60 -5.59
CA GLY A 121 -13.97 -4.27 -6.01
C GLY A 121 -12.52 -4.20 -6.50
N SER A 122 -11.69 -5.20 -6.18
CA SER A 122 -10.27 -5.22 -6.54
C SER A 122 -9.80 -6.61 -6.92
N LEU A 123 -9.80 -7.53 -5.96
CA LEU A 123 -9.22 -8.87 -6.08
C LEU A 123 -10.31 -9.93 -6.21
N ASN A 124 -9.97 -11.06 -6.84
CA ASN A 124 -10.78 -12.26 -6.78
C ASN A 124 -10.68 -12.94 -5.41
N LEU A 125 -11.66 -13.81 -5.11
CA LEU A 125 -11.73 -14.53 -3.82
C LEU A 125 -10.50 -15.45 -3.60
N PRO A 126 -10.01 -16.22 -4.58
CA PRO A 126 -8.80 -17.03 -4.41
C PRO A 126 -7.58 -16.23 -3.93
N MET A 127 -7.34 -15.04 -4.51
CA MET A 127 -6.26 -14.15 -4.07
C MET A 127 -6.49 -13.66 -2.64
N LYS A 128 -7.72 -13.32 -2.26
CA LYS A 128 -8.06 -12.90 -0.88
C LYS A 128 -7.75 -13.99 0.15
N ILE A 129 -8.14 -15.23 -0.15
CA ILE A 129 -7.83 -16.39 0.70
C ILE A 129 -6.31 -16.61 0.79
N ALA A 130 -5.59 -16.50 -0.33
CA ALA A 130 -4.14 -16.67 -0.34
C ALA A 130 -3.41 -15.59 0.48
N LEU A 131 -3.85 -14.33 0.39
CA LEU A 131 -3.34 -13.23 1.21
C LEU A 131 -3.59 -13.49 2.71
N ALA A 132 -4.79 -13.93 3.07
CA ALA A 132 -5.15 -14.27 4.43
C ALA A 132 -4.28 -15.41 4.99
N LYS A 133 -4.21 -16.55 4.29
CA LYS A 133 -3.36 -17.70 4.71
C LYS A 133 -1.88 -17.32 4.83
N GLY A 134 -1.36 -16.55 3.87
CA GLY A 134 0.03 -16.12 3.87
C GLY A 134 0.34 -15.16 5.03
N ALA A 135 -0.57 -14.24 5.35
CA ALA A 135 -0.46 -13.35 6.50
C ALA A 135 -0.51 -14.12 7.83
N SER A 136 -1.46 -15.04 7.99
CA SER A 136 -1.59 -15.92 9.17
C SER A 136 -0.30 -16.70 9.41
N THR A 137 0.26 -17.31 8.36
CA THR A 137 1.53 -18.07 8.45
C THR A 137 2.70 -17.21 8.92
N ALA A 138 2.70 -15.92 8.56
CA ALA A 138 3.72 -14.95 8.97
C ALA A 138 3.39 -14.24 10.31
N GLY A 139 2.31 -14.62 10.99
CA GLY A 139 1.88 -14.00 12.25
C GLY A 139 1.44 -12.55 12.12
N THR A 140 0.89 -12.15 10.97
CA THR A 140 0.45 -10.78 10.69
C THR A 140 -1.00 -10.71 10.21
N ALA A 141 -1.51 -9.48 10.08
CA ALA A 141 -2.89 -9.23 9.68
C ALA A 141 -3.04 -9.00 8.17
N THR A 142 -4.19 -9.41 7.66
CA THR A 142 -4.72 -8.99 6.35
C THR A 142 -5.90 -8.05 6.53
N ASN A 143 -6.31 -7.36 5.47
CA ASN A 143 -7.37 -6.37 5.51
C ASN A 143 -8.38 -6.59 4.38
N THR A 144 -9.68 -6.53 4.73
CA THR A 144 -10.80 -6.81 3.81
C THR A 144 -10.80 -5.89 2.61
N GLY A 145 -10.30 -4.65 2.75
CA GLY A 145 -10.61 -3.57 1.81
C GLY A 145 -12.09 -3.16 1.88
N GLU A 146 -12.51 -2.28 0.97
CA GLU A 146 -13.90 -1.83 0.86
C GLU A 146 -14.83 -2.95 0.33
N SER A 147 -15.09 -3.96 1.17
CA SER A 147 -15.99 -5.10 0.94
C SER A 147 -16.55 -5.59 2.29
N ALA A 148 -17.43 -6.60 2.28
CA ALA A 148 -17.81 -7.35 3.47
C ALA A 148 -16.78 -8.46 3.76
N VAL A 149 -16.90 -9.10 4.92
CA VAL A 149 -16.13 -10.30 5.30
C VAL A 149 -16.77 -11.52 4.66
N SER A 150 -16.06 -12.17 3.73
CA SER A 150 -16.41 -13.51 3.26
C SER A 150 -16.05 -14.57 4.30
N GLU A 151 -16.77 -15.69 4.31
CA GLU A 151 -16.52 -16.81 5.23
C GLU A 151 -15.11 -17.36 5.01
N GLU A 152 -14.71 -17.53 3.75
CA GLU A 152 -13.42 -18.10 3.38
C GLU A 152 -12.25 -17.19 3.76
N GLU A 153 -12.40 -15.86 3.63
CA GLU A 153 -11.36 -14.92 4.08
C GLU A 153 -11.23 -14.94 5.61
N ARG A 154 -12.35 -15.01 6.33
CA ARG A 154 -12.34 -15.05 7.80
C ARG A 154 -11.72 -16.33 8.34
N GLU A 155 -12.07 -17.48 7.77
CA GLU A 155 -11.50 -18.77 8.16
C GLU A 155 -10.00 -18.86 7.87
N ALA A 156 -9.54 -18.22 6.80
CA ALA A 156 -8.13 -18.20 6.41
C ALA A 156 -7.25 -17.24 7.24
N ALA A 157 -7.84 -16.19 7.82
CA ALA A 157 -7.11 -15.16 8.55
C ALA A 157 -7.06 -15.45 10.06
N ASP A 158 -5.86 -15.45 10.64
CA ASP A 158 -5.70 -15.38 12.10
C ASP A 158 -6.08 -14.00 12.63
N PHE A 159 -5.71 -12.97 11.86
CA PHE A 159 -6.00 -11.56 12.16
C PHE A 159 -6.55 -10.84 10.93
N LEU A 160 -7.76 -10.29 11.05
CA LEU A 160 -8.44 -9.58 9.97
C LEU A 160 -8.80 -8.15 10.38
N ILE A 161 -8.32 -7.18 9.62
CA ILE A 161 -8.72 -5.78 9.74
C ILE A 161 -9.86 -5.52 8.76
N GLY A 162 -11.00 -5.04 9.26
CA GLY A 162 -12.16 -4.70 8.44
C GLY A 162 -12.21 -3.22 8.08
N GLN A 163 -12.38 -2.89 6.80
CA GLN A 163 -12.64 -1.49 6.41
C GLN A 163 -14.12 -1.10 6.50
N TYR A 164 -14.42 -0.23 7.48
CA TYR A 164 -15.69 0.50 7.53
C TYR A 164 -15.74 1.49 6.37
N ASN A 165 -16.64 1.26 5.41
CA ASN A 165 -16.51 1.84 4.08
C ASN A 165 -17.80 2.48 3.56
N ARG A 166 -17.68 3.17 2.43
CA ARG A 166 -18.75 4.00 1.86
C ARG A 166 -19.80 3.21 1.09
N GLY A 167 -19.51 1.96 0.73
CA GLY A 167 -20.51 1.05 0.16
C GLY A 167 -21.43 0.45 1.23
N GLY A 168 -21.05 0.51 2.51
CA GLY A 168 -21.86 0.01 3.61
C GLY A 168 -21.76 -1.50 3.84
N TRP A 169 -21.02 -2.23 3.00
CA TRP A 169 -20.99 -3.70 2.99
C TRP A 169 -20.47 -4.32 4.30
N LEU A 170 -19.50 -3.68 4.97
CA LEU A 170 -18.99 -4.13 6.27
C LEU A 170 -19.72 -3.50 7.46
N ASN A 171 -20.51 -2.46 7.25
CA ASN A 171 -20.86 -1.50 8.31
C ASN A 171 -21.93 -2.03 9.29
N SER A 172 -22.41 -3.26 9.11
CA SER A 172 -23.40 -3.89 9.98
C SER A 172 -22.74 -4.47 11.25
N PRO A 173 -23.48 -4.56 12.38
CA PRO A 173 -22.93 -5.15 13.60
C PRO A 173 -22.49 -6.61 13.46
N GLU A 174 -23.16 -7.37 12.59
CA GLU A 174 -22.80 -8.75 12.28
C GLU A 174 -21.41 -8.83 11.64
N GLN A 175 -21.17 -8.00 10.61
CA GLN A 175 -19.90 -7.96 9.88
C GLN A 175 -18.76 -7.38 10.73
N LEU A 176 -19.01 -6.29 11.47
CA LEU A 176 -18.02 -5.71 12.39
C LEU A 176 -17.69 -6.63 13.57
N GLY A 177 -18.57 -7.57 13.91
CA GLY A 177 -18.31 -8.60 14.91
C GLY A 177 -17.29 -9.65 14.48
N LEU A 178 -16.97 -9.74 13.18
CA LEU A 178 -16.07 -10.74 12.61
C LEU A 178 -14.61 -10.28 12.51
N VAL A 179 -14.28 -9.04 12.86
CA VAL A 179 -12.95 -8.45 12.60
C VAL A 179 -12.17 -8.20 13.88
N ASP A 180 -10.84 -8.23 13.78
CA ASP A 180 -9.89 -8.06 14.88
C ASP A 180 -9.39 -6.62 15.02
N ALA A 181 -9.70 -5.76 14.05
CA ALA A 181 -9.62 -4.31 14.13
C ALA A 181 -10.57 -3.68 13.09
N ILE A 182 -11.03 -2.46 13.35
CA ILE A 182 -11.90 -1.70 12.46
C ILE A 182 -11.10 -0.51 11.92
N GLU A 183 -11.00 -0.38 10.60
CA GLU A 183 -10.36 0.74 9.92
C GLU A 183 -11.42 1.56 9.19
N VAL A 184 -11.73 2.77 9.68
CA VAL A 184 -12.64 3.67 8.98
C VAL A 184 -11.95 4.29 7.79
N GLN A 185 -12.39 3.89 6.59
CA GLN A 185 -11.69 4.22 5.37
C GLN A 185 -12.19 5.51 4.72
N LEU A 186 -11.39 6.58 4.83
CA LEU A 186 -11.69 7.92 4.32
C LEU A 186 -10.85 8.31 3.10
N GLY A 187 -9.83 7.56 2.73
CA GLY A 187 -9.08 7.86 1.51
C GLY A 187 -7.94 6.90 1.25
N GLN A 188 -7.51 6.79 -0.01
CA GLN A 188 -6.36 5.97 -0.39
C GLN A 188 -5.41 6.72 -1.31
N GLY A 189 -4.15 6.30 -1.33
CA GLY A 189 -3.10 6.94 -2.12
C GLY A 189 -3.45 7.12 -3.60
N ALA A 190 -4.04 6.10 -4.23
CA ALA A 190 -4.28 6.06 -5.67
C ALA A 190 -5.46 6.92 -6.18
N TRP A 191 -6.33 7.41 -5.29
CA TRP A 191 -7.39 8.35 -5.70
C TRP A 191 -7.70 9.48 -4.73
N GLY A 192 -6.94 9.60 -3.64
CA GLY A 192 -7.15 10.63 -2.62
C GLY A 192 -8.44 10.39 -1.83
N GLY A 193 -9.41 11.29 -2.03
CA GLY A 193 -10.77 11.19 -1.48
C GLY A 193 -11.73 10.45 -2.43
N ALA A 194 -12.77 9.80 -1.90
CA ALA A 194 -13.53 8.84 -2.70
C ALA A 194 -14.28 9.47 -3.85
N VAL A 195 -14.14 8.85 -5.01
CA VAL A 195 -14.98 9.07 -6.18
C VAL A 195 -16.14 8.09 -6.15
N SER A 196 -17.33 8.58 -6.52
CA SER A 196 -18.49 7.71 -6.59
C SER A 196 -18.29 6.65 -7.67
N SER A 197 -18.70 5.42 -7.36
CA SER A 197 -18.71 4.31 -8.30
C SER A 197 -20.02 3.56 -8.16
N SER A 198 -20.47 2.94 -9.25
CA SER A 198 -21.64 2.08 -9.27
C SER A 198 -21.24 0.73 -9.89
N VAL A 199 -21.68 -0.34 -9.27
CA VAL A 199 -21.53 -1.72 -9.73
C VAL A 199 -22.95 -2.29 -9.85
N LYS A 200 -23.26 -2.88 -10.99
CA LYS A 200 -24.55 -3.53 -11.19
C LYS A 200 -24.43 -5.00 -10.88
N GLU A 201 -25.58 -5.64 -10.64
CA GLU A 201 -25.64 -7.08 -10.43
C GLU A 201 -25.05 -7.89 -11.61
N GLU A 202 -25.19 -7.40 -12.85
CA GLU A 202 -24.59 -8.02 -14.05
C GLU A 202 -23.05 -8.03 -14.05
N ASP A 203 -22.41 -7.21 -13.22
CA ASP A 203 -20.95 -7.11 -13.09
C ASP A 203 -20.38 -7.95 -11.91
N MET A 204 -21.23 -8.73 -11.23
CA MET A 204 -20.83 -9.54 -10.07
C MET A 204 -21.26 -11.00 -10.20
N ASP A 205 -20.50 -11.90 -9.56
CA ASP A 205 -20.87 -13.29 -9.41
C ASP A 205 -21.95 -13.44 -8.31
N GLU A 206 -22.62 -14.59 -8.28
CA GLU A 206 -23.69 -14.86 -7.31
C GLU A 206 -23.18 -14.76 -5.86
N HIS A 207 -21.94 -15.20 -5.63
CA HIS A 207 -21.34 -15.20 -4.30
C HIS A 207 -21.15 -13.78 -3.76
N LEU A 208 -20.57 -12.88 -4.54
CA LEU A 208 -20.37 -11.48 -4.22
C LEU A 208 -21.72 -10.75 -4.09
N ARG A 209 -22.69 -11.06 -4.95
CA ARG A 209 -24.05 -10.48 -4.89
C ARG A 209 -24.73 -10.78 -3.55
N VAL A 210 -24.68 -12.05 -3.12
CA VAL A 210 -25.24 -12.48 -1.82
C VAL A 210 -24.46 -11.84 -0.67
N LEU A 211 -23.12 -11.84 -0.74
CA LEU A 211 -22.26 -11.25 0.27
C LEU A 211 -22.52 -9.75 0.48
N TRP A 212 -22.77 -9.01 -0.60
CA TRP A 212 -23.10 -7.58 -0.56
C TRP A 212 -24.60 -7.30 -0.35
N GLN A 213 -25.43 -8.34 -0.20
CA GLN A 213 -26.87 -8.25 0.02
C GLN A 213 -27.59 -7.48 -1.10
N ILE A 214 -27.25 -7.76 -2.35
CA ILE A 214 -27.82 -7.10 -3.52
C ILE A 214 -28.96 -7.93 -4.11
N ASP A 215 -30.14 -7.33 -4.23
CA ASP A 215 -31.30 -7.94 -4.88
C ASP A 215 -31.03 -8.21 -6.38
N GLU A 216 -31.72 -9.20 -6.95
CA GLU A 216 -31.66 -9.50 -8.38
C GLU A 216 -32.03 -8.26 -9.23
N GLY A 217 -31.22 -7.93 -10.23
CA GLY A 217 -31.37 -6.71 -11.03
C GLY A 217 -31.04 -5.40 -10.28
N GLY A 218 -30.52 -5.50 -9.06
CA GLY A 218 -30.11 -4.37 -8.24
C GLY A 218 -28.77 -3.76 -8.65
N SER A 219 -28.36 -2.75 -7.89
CA SER A 219 -27.04 -2.13 -8.03
C SER A 219 -26.56 -1.62 -6.67
N THR A 220 -25.25 -1.49 -6.54
CA THR A 220 -24.60 -0.95 -5.36
C THR A 220 -23.41 -0.10 -5.78
N GLY A 221 -22.65 0.42 -4.82
CA GLY A 221 -21.46 1.16 -5.13
C GLY A 221 -20.99 2.01 -3.97
N LYS A 222 -19.90 2.72 -4.22
CA LYS A 222 -19.29 3.60 -3.22
C LYS A 222 -19.75 5.02 -3.48
N SER A 223 -20.26 5.68 -2.46
CA SER A 223 -20.45 7.14 -2.46
C SER A 223 -19.12 7.85 -2.23
N SER A 224 -19.09 9.18 -2.37
CA SER A 224 -17.91 10.00 -2.04
C SER A 224 -17.68 10.18 -0.53
N ARG A 225 -18.72 9.95 0.28
CA ARG A 225 -18.72 10.09 1.74
C ARG A 225 -19.42 8.91 2.40
N LEU A 226 -19.03 8.58 3.63
CA LEU A 226 -19.78 7.63 4.46
C LEU A 226 -21.23 8.16 4.62
N PRO A 227 -22.27 7.30 4.50
CA PRO A 227 -23.66 7.74 4.49
C PRO A 227 -24.06 8.65 5.67
N GLU A 228 -23.52 8.39 6.85
CA GLU A 228 -23.80 9.11 8.10
C GLU A 228 -22.86 10.28 8.40
N VAL A 229 -21.79 10.48 7.61
CA VAL A 229 -20.77 11.51 7.87
C VAL A 229 -20.97 12.69 6.93
N ASN A 230 -21.47 13.81 7.46
CA ASN A 230 -21.65 15.06 6.71
C ASN A 230 -20.81 16.23 7.23
N SER A 231 -20.14 16.03 8.37
CA SER A 231 -19.25 17.00 9.01
C SER A 231 -18.10 16.30 9.75
N PRO A 232 -17.00 17.00 10.05
CA PRO A 232 -15.94 16.48 10.93
C PRO A 232 -16.46 15.99 12.28
N GLU A 233 -17.47 16.66 12.85
CA GLU A 233 -18.10 16.28 14.11
C GLU A 233 -18.83 14.94 14.02
N ASP A 234 -19.41 14.62 12.86
CA ASP A 234 -20.07 13.33 12.65
C ASP A 234 -19.04 12.19 12.57
N LEU A 235 -17.88 12.43 11.96
CA LEU A 235 -16.76 11.48 11.99
C LEU A 235 -16.28 11.22 13.43
N VAL A 236 -16.12 12.28 14.23
CA VAL A 236 -15.74 12.14 15.65
C VAL A 236 -16.77 11.30 16.41
N LYS A 237 -18.06 11.54 16.20
CA LYS A 237 -19.13 10.73 16.82
C LYS A 237 -19.09 9.28 16.36
N LEU A 238 -18.88 9.03 15.07
CA LEU A 238 -18.81 7.68 14.50
C LEU A 238 -17.67 6.88 15.14
N ILE A 239 -16.45 7.43 15.18
CA ILE A 239 -15.30 6.73 15.74
C ILE A 239 -15.50 6.46 17.23
N LYS A 240 -15.98 7.45 18.00
CA LYS A 240 -16.28 7.26 19.43
C LYS A 240 -17.36 6.21 19.67
N LYS A 241 -18.37 6.14 18.78
CA LYS A 241 -19.41 5.09 18.82
C LYS A 241 -18.78 3.71 18.60
N LEU A 242 -17.99 3.55 17.54
CA LEU A 242 -17.33 2.28 17.23
C LEU A 242 -16.42 1.83 18.39
N LYS A 243 -15.60 2.73 18.94
CA LYS A 243 -14.76 2.42 20.11
C LYS A 243 -15.53 2.02 21.36
N LYS A 244 -16.75 2.53 21.52
CA LYS A 244 -17.62 2.19 22.65
C LYS A 244 -18.31 0.83 22.45
N GLU A 245 -18.66 0.51 21.21
CA GLU A 245 -19.43 -0.71 20.87
C GLU A 245 -18.52 -1.93 20.68
N TYR A 246 -17.30 -1.76 20.19
CA TYR A 246 -16.38 -2.84 19.87
C TYR A 246 -15.13 -2.80 20.75
N SER A 247 -14.67 -3.97 21.20
CA SER A 247 -13.48 -4.10 22.06
C SER A 247 -12.15 -4.05 21.30
N VAL A 248 -12.20 -4.22 19.98
CA VAL A 248 -11.03 -4.25 19.08
C VAL A 248 -10.56 -2.83 18.75
N PRO A 249 -9.33 -2.64 18.24
CA PRO A 249 -8.82 -1.32 17.87
C PRO A 249 -9.68 -0.69 16.76
N VAL A 250 -9.96 0.60 16.88
CA VAL A 250 -10.65 1.38 15.85
C VAL A 250 -9.73 2.47 15.34
N GLY A 251 -9.44 2.45 14.06
CA GLY A 251 -8.55 3.41 13.42
C GLY A 251 -9.17 4.13 12.23
N ILE A 252 -8.39 5.04 11.65
CA ILE A 252 -8.80 5.85 10.51
C ILE A 252 -7.72 5.76 9.44
N LYS A 253 -8.13 5.47 8.20
CA LYS A 253 -7.25 5.53 7.04
C LYS A 253 -7.56 6.76 6.18
N ILE A 254 -6.52 7.53 5.88
CA ILE A 254 -6.58 8.71 5.00
C ILE A 254 -5.52 8.64 3.92
N ALA A 255 -5.81 9.26 2.77
CA ALA A 255 -4.78 9.61 1.81
C ALA A 255 -3.96 10.79 2.33
N ALA A 256 -2.65 10.76 2.14
CA ALA A 256 -1.80 11.89 2.48
C ALA A 256 -2.11 13.09 1.56
N THR A 257 -2.33 14.26 2.14
CA THR A 257 -2.64 15.50 1.40
C THR A 257 -1.74 16.65 1.84
N HIS A 258 -1.75 17.75 1.09
CA HIS A 258 -1.07 18.97 1.52
C HIS A 258 -1.64 19.52 2.85
N PHE A 259 -2.92 19.29 3.13
CA PHE A 259 -3.63 19.80 4.30
C PHE A 259 -3.63 18.83 5.49
N MET A 260 -2.76 17.83 5.50
CA MET A 260 -2.78 16.74 6.47
C MET A 260 -2.79 17.18 7.94
N GLU A 261 -2.17 18.29 8.34
CA GLU A 261 -2.23 18.75 9.74
C GLU A 261 -3.66 19.12 10.14
N ARG A 262 -4.46 19.67 9.21
CA ARG A 262 -5.90 19.94 9.45
C ARG A 262 -6.71 18.65 9.55
N GLU A 263 -6.36 17.65 8.75
CA GLU A 263 -6.96 16.31 8.86
C GLU A 263 -6.61 15.69 10.24
N LEU A 264 -5.35 15.81 10.67
CA LEU A 264 -4.87 15.32 11.96
C LEU A 264 -5.52 16.07 13.14
N GLU A 265 -5.82 17.36 13.02
CA GLU A 265 -6.59 18.11 14.03
C GLU A 265 -8.00 17.54 14.23
N VAL A 266 -8.64 17.06 13.16
CA VAL A 266 -9.94 16.37 13.26
C VAL A 266 -9.74 14.98 13.88
N ILE A 267 -8.79 14.20 13.36
CA ILE A 267 -8.51 12.84 13.84
C ILE A 267 -8.13 12.83 15.33
N ALA A 268 -7.37 13.81 15.81
CA ALA A 268 -7.01 13.94 17.22
C ALA A 268 -8.23 13.98 18.17
N LYS A 269 -9.36 14.55 17.71
CA LYS A 269 -10.61 14.63 18.49
C LYS A 269 -11.38 13.32 18.53
N THR A 270 -11.07 12.37 17.65
CA THR A 270 -11.77 11.08 17.52
C THR A 270 -11.35 10.09 18.61
N GLU A 271 -10.17 10.27 19.19
CA GLU A 271 -9.52 9.31 20.08
C GLU A 271 -9.35 7.92 19.43
N ALA A 272 -9.20 7.83 18.11
CA ALA A 272 -8.89 6.58 17.41
C ALA A 272 -7.64 5.89 17.98
N ASP A 273 -7.60 4.56 17.90
CA ASP A 273 -6.49 3.75 18.41
C ASP A 273 -5.30 3.70 17.44
N PHE A 274 -5.57 3.85 16.13
CA PHE A 274 -4.53 3.91 15.10
C PHE A 274 -4.92 4.82 13.94
N ILE A 275 -3.91 5.28 13.20
CA ILE A 275 -4.08 6.06 11.97
C ILE A 275 -3.25 5.44 10.86
N CYS A 276 -3.85 5.25 9.68
CA CYS A 276 -3.14 4.84 8.48
C CYS A 276 -2.98 6.04 7.55
N ILE A 277 -1.73 6.36 7.21
CA ILE A 277 -1.38 7.43 6.26
C ILE A 277 -0.95 6.77 4.95
N ASP A 278 -1.79 6.87 3.93
CA ASP A 278 -1.58 6.27 2.62
C ASP A 278 -1.05 7.32 1.63
N GLY A 279 0.22 7.23 1.27
CA GLY A 279 0.85 8.15 0.33
C GLY A 279 0.40 7.91 -1.11
N GLN A 280 0.58 8.91 -1.96
CA GLN A 280 0.17 8.92 -3.38
C GLN A 280 0.63 7.68 -4.17
N GLU A 281 1.71 7.02 -3.75
CA GLU A 281 2.25 5.81 -4.37
C GLU A 281 1.45 4.53 -4.05
N GLY A 282 0.26 4.66 -3.43
CA GLY A 282 -0.68 3.57 -3.20
C GLY A 282 -1.17 2.93 -4.50
N GLY A 283 -1.46 1.63 -4.43
CA GLY A 283 -2.03 0.86 -5.54
C GLY A 283 -3.56 0.93 -5.58
N THR A 284 -4.14 0.53 -6.70
CA THR A 284 -5.59 0.32 -6.88
C THR A 284 -5.83 -0.66 -8.02
N ALA A 285 -6.92 -1.41 -8.01
CA ALA A 285 -7.33 -2.21 -9.16
C ALA A 285 -7.83 -1.36 -10.32
N ALA A 286 -8.38 -0.18 -10.01
CA ALA A 286 -9.04 0.69 -10.96
C ALA A 286 -9.07 2.13 -10.45
N SER A 287 -8.35 3.03 -11.12
CA SER A 287 -8.55 4.48 -10.99
C SER A 287 -8.14 5.17 -12.28
N SER A 288 -8.46 6.46 -12.40
CA SER A 288 -8.01 7.24 -13.56
C SER A 288 -6.54 7.64 -13.39
N PRO A 289 -5.75 7.67 -14.48
CA PRO A 289 -4.36 8.12 -14.40
C PRO A 289 -4.15 9.47 -13.72
N THR A 290 -5.10 10.41 -13.87
CA THR A 290 -5.04 11.73 -13.22
C THR A 290 -5.16 11.63 -11.70
N LEU A 291 -6.07 10.81 -11.20
CA LEU A 291 -6.22 10.60 -9.76
C LEU A 291 -4.99 9.88 -9.18
N GLU A 292 -4.41 8.96 -9.94
CA GLU A 292 -3.24 8.21 -9.52
C GLU A 292 -1.95 9.04 -9.58
N ASP A 293 -1.69 9.77 -10.66
CA ASP A 293 -0.39 10.42 -10.90
C ASP A 293 -0.31 11.84 -10.31
N ASP A 294 -1.44 12.55 -10.17
CA ASP A 294 -1.45 14.00 -9.89
C ASP A 294 -2.08 14.39 -8.53
N MET A 295 -2.57 13.43 -7.75
CA MET A 295 -3.25 13.72 -6.47
C MET A 295 -2.57 13.08 -5.26
N GLY A 296 -2.55 13.84 -4.16
CA GLY A 296 -2.01 13.39 -2.88
C GLY A 296 -0.56 13.80 -2.66
N LEU A 297 -0.02 13.39 -1.51
CA LEU A 297 1.34 13.67 -1.08
C LEU A 297 2.15 12.35 -1.07
N PRO A 298 3.44 12.35 -1.44
CA PRO A 298 4.23 11.13 -1.38
C PRO A 298 4.39 10.62 0.06
N THR A 299 4.49 9.29 0.16
CA THR A 299 4.49 8.53 1.42
C THR A 299 5.51 9.05 2.43
N LEU A 300 6.76 9.32 2.00
CA LEU A 300 7.82 9.80 2.88
C LEU A 300 7.45 11.13 3.57
N PHE A 301 6.89 12.08 2.81
CA PHE A 301 6.50 13.38 3.33
C PHE A 301 5.23 13.29 4.18
N GLY A 302 4.25 12.48 3.76
CA GLY A 302 3.05 12.19 4.53
C GLY A 302 3.39 11.59 5.90
N LEU A 303 4.24 10.57 5.95
CA LEU A 303 4.68 9.99 7.22
C LEU A 303 5.46 10.99 8.06
N GLY A 304 6.48 11.64 7.49
CA GLY A 304 7.34 12.58 8.23
C GLY A 304 6.56 13.72 8.89
N ARG A 305 5.63 14.34 8.16
CA ARG A 305 4.76 15.41 8.67
C ARG A 305 3.80 14.92 9.75
N THR A 306 3.22 13.72 9.60
CA THR A 306 2.33 13.14 10.62
C THR A 306 3.08 12.94 11.92
N ILE A 307 4.26 12.33 11.87
CA ILE A 307 5.07 12.10 13.08
C ILE A 307 5.51 13.42 13.72
N ASN A 308 5.94 14.41 12.91
CA ASN A 308 6.32 15.73 13.42
C ASN A 308 5.15 16.43 14.13
N TRP A 309 3.98 16.41 13.50
CA TRP A 309 2.79 17.05 14.06
C TRP A 309 2.33 16.36 15.34
N LEU A 310 2.23 15.03 15.35
CA LEU A 310 1.85 14.26 16.55
C LEU A 310 2.81 14.51 17.71
N LYS A 311 4.12 14.54 17.46
CA LYS A 311 5.13 14.87 18.48
C LYS A 311 4.96 16.31 18.98
N GLY A 312 4.77 17.27 18.08
CA GLY A 312 4.57 18.68 18.43
C GLY A 312 3.30 18.95 19.24
N GLN A 313 2.26 18.13 19.07
CA GLN A 313 1.03 18.20 19.85
C GLN A 313 1.03 17.31 21.11
N ASN A 314 2.11 16.58 21.38
CA ASN A 314 2.19 15.56 22.46
C ASN A 314 1.14 14.44 22.33
N LEU A 315 0.79 14.06 21.10
CA LEU A 315 -0.21 13.03 20.78
C LEU A 315 0.41 11.74 20.20
N ARG A 316 1.74 11.66 20.05
CA ARG A 316 2.39 10.49 19.42
C ARG A 316 2.06 9.16 20.11
N GLU A 317 1.99 9.15 21.43
CA GLU A 317 1.68 7.95 22.23
C GLU A 317 0.19 7.58 22.22
N GLN A 318 -0.68 8.45 21.70
CA GLN A 318 -2.11 8.18 21.61
C GLN A 318 -2.46 7.29 20.42
N PHE A 319 -1.69 7.36 19.33
CA PHE A 319 -1.99 6.69 18.07
C PHE A 319 -0.88 5.73 17.69
N THR A 320 -1.25 4.49 17.34
CA THR A 320 -0.41 3.68 16.46
C THR A 320 -0.45 4.28 15.05
N VAL A 321 0.70 4.51 14.42
CA VAL A 321 0.79 5.08 13.06
C VAL A 321 1.19 3.98 12.08
N ILE A 322 0.32 3.68 11.12
CA ILE A 322 0.56 2.75 10.03
C ILE A 322 0.90 3.56 8.77
N ALA A 323 2.05 3.31 8.15
CA ALA A 323 2.41 3.92 6.88
C ALA A 323 1.97 3.02 5.72
N ALA A 324 1.40 3.61 4.67
CA ALA A 324 1.02 2.91 3.44
C ALA A 324 1.43 3.73 2.21
N GLY A 325 1.56 3.08 1.07
CA GLY A 325 1.90 3.71 -0.21
C GLY A 325 3.31 3.35 -0.68
N GLY A 326 3.40 2.60 -1.79
CA GLY A 326 4.65 2.45 -2.54
C GLY A 326 5.81 1.64 -1.93
N PHE A 327 5.67 1.02 -0.75
CA PHE A 327 6.71 0.19 -0.13
C PHE A 327 6.98 -1.10 -0.92
N ARG A 328 8.26 -1.40 -1.16
CA ARG A 328 8.74 -2.48 -2.03
C ARG A 328 9.77 -3.40 -1.37
N THR A 329 10.55 -2.88 -0.41
CA THR A 329 11.69 -3.61 0.16
C THR A 329 11.74 -3.50 1.68
N PRO A 330 12.37 -4.47 2.38
CA PRO A 330 12.60 -4.39 3.83
C PRO A 330 13.34 -3.12 4.25
N GLY A 331 14.29 -2.65 3.44
CA GLY A 331 15.03 -1.42 3.70
C GLY A 331 14.15 -0.16 3.71
N GLU A 332 13.13 -0.07 2.86
CA GLU A 332 12.16 1.04 2.90
C GLU A 332 11.25 0.95 4.13
N ILE A 333 10.81 -0.27 4.46
CA ILE A 333 10.01 -0.54 5.66
C ILE A 333 10.77 -0.11 6.92
N LEU A 334 12.03 -0.53 7.09
CA LEU A 334 12.89 -0.10 8.20
C LEU A 334 13.02 1.42 8.30
N LYS A 335 13.18 2.10 7.16
CA LYS A 335 13.28 3.56 7.14
C LYS A 335 11.99 4.23 7.58
N ALA A 336 10.83 3.69 7.20
CA ALA A 336 9.55 4.18 7.69
C ALA A 336 9.37 3.96 9.20
N LEU A 337 9.75 2.78 9.70
CA LEU A 337 9.71 2.47 11.13
C LEU A 337 10.60 3.44 11.92
N ALA A 338 11.86 3.60 11.51
CA ALA A 338 12.81 4.54 12.12
C ALA A 338 12.36 6.01 12.02
N LEU A 339 11.64 6.40 10.95
CA LEU A 339 11.07 7.74 10.83
C LEU A 339 9.95 8.00 11.85
N GLY A 340 9.28 6.93 12.29
CA GLY A 340 8.34 6.91 13.40
C GLY A 340 7.03 6.16 13.15
N ALA A 341 6.90 5.43 12.04
CA ALA A 341 5.77 4.49 11.87
C ALA A 341 5.89 3.32 12.86
N ASP A 342 4.76 2.84 13.36
CA ASP A 342 4.73 1.62 14.19
C ASP A 342 4.61 0.37 13.32
N ALA A 343 3.92 0.48 12.18
CA ALA A 343 3.75 -0.60 11.22
C ALA A 343 3.64 -0.08 9.78
N VAL A 344 3.75 -0.97 8.81
CA VAL A 344 3.69 -0.65 7.39
C VAL A 344 2.74 -1.59 6.66
N TYR A 345 1.85 -1.01 5.86
CA TYR A 345 1.01 -1.74 4.92
C TYR A 345 1.71 -1.94 3.58
N ILE A 346 1.63 -3.17 3.07
CA ILE A 346 2.04 -3.54 1.72
C ILE A 346 0.83 -4.03 0.91
N GLY A 347 0.82 -3.78 -0.40
CA GLY A 347 -0.27 -4.16 -1.30
C GLY A 347 0.25 -4.75 -2.61
N SER A 348 0.63 -3.87 -3.55
CA SER A 348 1.10 -4.28 -4.88
C SER A 348 2.26 -5.30 -4.81
N ILE A 349 3.23 -5.11 -3.91
CA ILE A 349 4.34 -6.06 -3.76
C ILE A 349 3.90 -7.41 -3.18
N ALA A 350 2.88 -7.44 -2.31
CA ALA A 350 2.30 -8.67 -1.78
C ALA A 350 1.58 -9.46 -2.88
N ILE A 351 0.86 -8.78 -3.79
CA ILE A 351 0.27 -9.40 -4.98
C ILE A 351 1.36 -10.05 -5.83
N ILE A 352 2.44 -9.32 -6.13
CA ILE A 352 3.55 -9.87 -6.92
C ILE A 352 4.19 -11.09 -6.23
N ALA A 353 4.41 -11.02 -4.92
CA ALA A 353 4.94 -12.14 -4.15
C ALA A 353 4.04 -13.38 -4.21
N ALA A 354 2.73 -13.21 -4.06
CA ALA A 354 1.75 -14.30 -4.20
C ALA A 354 1.71 -14.89 -5.62
N LEU A 355 1.97 -14.07 -6.65
CA LEU A 355 1.97 -14.51 -8.03
C LEU A 355 3.27 -15.21 -8.48
N GLN A 356 4.37 -15.10 -7.74
CA GLN A 356 5.74 -15.41 -8.21
C GLN A 356 5.86 -16.69 -9.06
N ASN A 357 5.36 -17.83 -8.58
CA ASN A 357 5.45 -19.12 -9.29
C ASN A 357 4.36 -19.35 -10.36
N GLN A 358 3.42 -18.42 -10.47
CA GLN A 358 2.21 -18.53 -11.28
C GLN A 358 2.17 -17.51 -12.42
N ILE A 359 3.09 -16.54 -12.45
CA ILE A 359 3.18 -15.49 -13.48
C ILE A 359 3.26 -16.08 -14.90
N THR A 360 3.85 -17.27 -15.06
CA THR A 360 3.96 -17.98 -16.35
C THR A 360 2.62 -18.43 -16.91
N LYS A 361 1.56 -18.53 -16.10
CA LYS A 361 0.19 -18.80 -16.56
C LYS A 361 -0.38 -17.63 -17.37
N ALA A 362 0.14 -16.41 -17.18
CA ALA A 362 -0.31 -15.20 -17.86
C ALA A 362 0.63 -14.74 -18.98
N LEU A 363 1.95 -14.75 -18.72
CA LEU A 363 2.92 -14.21 -19.67
C LEU A 363 3.22 -15.17 -20.83
N PRO A 364 3.53 -14.65 -22.05
CA PRO A 364 3.58 -13.24 -22.44
C PRO A 364 2.24 -12.66 -22.96
N GLN A 365 1.15 -13.43 -22.95
CA GLN A 365 -0.12 -13.02 -23.59
C GLN A 365 -0.90 -11.98 -22.78
N HIS A 366 -0.90 -12.11 -21.45
CA HIS A 366 -1.63 -11.25 -20.54
C HIS A 366 -0.72 -10.71 -19.42
N PRO A 367 -0.98 -9.51 -18.89
CA PRO A 367 -0.31 -9.04 -17.69
C PRO A 367 -0.60 -9.95 -16.48
N ALA A 368 0.41 -10.17 -15.63
CA ALA A 368 0.29 -11.08 -14.48
C ALA A 368 -0.82 -10.72 -13.48
N HIS A 369 -1.17 -9.44 -13.34
CA HIS A 369 -2.23 -9.00 -12.45
C HIS A 369 -3.62 -9.54 -12.84
N GLN A 370 -3.80 -10.05 -14.06
CA GLN A 370 -5.04 -10.70 -14.51
C GLN A 370 -5.36 -12.00 -13.75
N LEU A 371 -4.38 -12.59 -13.07
CA LEU A 371 -4.58 -13.73 -12.15
C LEU A 371 -5.16 -13.28 -10.80
N ALA A 372 -4.98 -12.02 -10.42
CA ALA A 372 -5.30 -11.49 -9.09
C ALA A 372 -6.57 -10.65 -9.05
N LEU A 373 -6.83 -9.89 -10.12
CA LEU A 373 -7.98 -8.99 -10.18
C LEU A 373 -9.30 -9.77 -10.27
N TYR A 374 -10.35 -9.19 -9.69
CA TYR A 374 -11.70 -9.78 -9.71
C TYR A 374 -12.20 -10.02 -11.14
N ASN A 375 -12.16 -8.98 -11.99
CA ASN A 375 -12.51 -9.07 -13.41
C ASN A 375 -11.33 -9.54 -14.28
N GLY A 376 -10.35 -10.20 -13.68
CA GLY A 376 -9.17 -10.69 -14.39
C GLY A 376 -9.53 -11.88 -15.28
N SER A 377 -9.08 -11.88 -16.54
CA SER A 377 -9.41 -12.96 -17.49
C SER A 377 -8.80 -14.32 -17.12
N LEU A 378 -7.92 -14.36 -16.13
CA LEU A 378 -7.22 -15.56 -15.64
C LEU A 378 -7.50 -15.81 -14.16
N ALA A 379 -8.54 -15.21 -13.57
CA ALA A 379 -8.83 -15.32 -12.15
C ALA A 379 -8.98 -16.78 -11.68
N GLU A 380 -9.58 -17.64 -12.51
CA GLU A 380 -9.79 -19.06 -12.22
C GLU A 380 -8.49 -19.90 -12.25
N GLU A 381 -7.41 -19.38 -12.84
CA GLU A 381 -6.13 -20.08 -12.96
C GLU A 381 -5.23 -19.89 -11.73
N PHE A 382 -5.63 -19.05 -10.77
CA PHE A 382 -4.85 -18.76 -9.57
C PHE A 382 -4.94 -19.88 -8.54
N ASP A 383 -3.78 -20.42 -8.14
CA ASP A 383 -3.64 -21.45 -7.11
C ASP A 383 -3.42 -20.80 -5.74
N ILE A 384 -4.35 -21.07 -4.82
CA ILE A 384 -4.39 -20.49 -3.47
C ILE A 384 -3.22 -20.98 -2.61
N GLU A 385 -2.87 -22.26 -2.67
CA GLU A 385 -1.85 -22.87 -1.80
C GLU A 385 -0.46 -22.42 -2.23
N GLU A 386 -0.22 -22.35 -3.55
CA GLU A 386 1.03 -21.80 -4.06
C GLU A 386 1.15 -20.30 -3.74
N GLY A 387 0.07 -19.54 -3.93
CA GLY A 387 0.06 -18.10 -3.66
C GLY A 387 0.30 -17.76 -2.19
N SER A 388 -0.40 -18.44 -1.29
CA SER A 388 -0.23 -18.25 0.17
C SER A 388 1.17 -18.62 0.64
N ARG A 389 1.72 -19.76 0.17
CA ARG A 389 3.09 -20.18 0.50
C ARG A 389 4.14 -19.18 0.01
N CYS A 390 3.99 -18.66 -1.21
CA CYS A 390 4.95 -17.68 -1.75
C CYS A 390 4.89 -16.35 -0.98
N LEU A 391 3.68 -15.90 -0.62
CA LEU A 391 3.51 -14.70 0.21
C LEU A 391 4.10 -14.90 1.62
N ALA A 392 3.83 -16.03 2.26
CA ALA A 392 4.38 -16.33 3.59
C ALA A 392 5.92 -16.30 3.56
N ASN A 393 6.53 -16.95 2.57
CA ASN A 393 7.99 -16.93 2.40
C ASN A 393 8.52 -15.51 2.20
N PHE A 394 7.83 -14.67 1.42
CA PHE A 394 8.21 -13.28 1.22
C PHE A 394 8.16 -12.48 2.54
N LEU A 395 7.07 -12.57 3.30
CA LEU A 395 6.91 -11.87 4.58
C LEU A 395 7.96 -12.32 5.61
N LEU A 396 8.20 -13.63 5.74
CA LEU A 396 9.21 -14.19 6.62
C LEU A 396 10.62 -13.75 6.20
N SER A 397 10.93 -13.75 4.90
CA SER A 397 12.20 -13.26 4.37
C SER A 397 12.40 -11.77 4.68
N CYS A 398 11.35 -10.95 4.52
CA CYS A 398 11.41 -9.53 4.88
C CYS A 398 11.69 -9.36 6.37
N GLN A 399 11.02 -10.12 7.24
CA GLN A 399 11.21 -10.08 8.69
C GLN A 399 12.64 -10.45 9.10
N GLU A 400 13.25 -11.46 8.46
CA GLU A 400 14.65 -11.81 8.70
C GLU A 400 15.60 -10.67 8.30
N GLU A 401 15.35 -9.99 7.17
CA GLU A 401 16.12 -8.79 6.81
C GLU A 401 15.94 -7.64 7.81
N LEU A 402 14.75 -7.46 8.40
CA LEU A 402 14.55 -6.50 9.49
C LEU A 402 15.47 -6.83 10.67
N LYS A 403 15.54 -8.09 11.09
CA LYS A 403 16.38 -8.54 12.21
C LYS A 403 17.86 -8.32 11.91
N MET A 404 18.34 -8.67 10.71
CA MET A 404 19.74 -8.44 10.33
C MET A 404 20.12 -6.96 10.39
N ALA A 405 19.24 -6.07 9.94
CA ALA A 405 19.48 -4.64 10.01
C ALA A 405 19.48 -4.12 11.46
N LEU A 406 18.50 -4.54 12.28
CA LEU A 406 18.45 -4.22 13.71
C LEU A 406 19.72 -4.67 14.43
N GLN A 407 20.19 -5.89 14.12
CA GLN A 407 21.42 -6.44 14.66
C GLN A 407 22.62 -5.55 14.35
N ALA A 408 22.78 -5.17 13.08
CA ALA A 408 23.86 -4.29 12.62
C ALA A 408 23.79 -2.87 13.23
N MET A 409 22.61 -2.43 13.65
CA MET A 409 22.38 -1.17 14.35
C MET A 409 22.43 -1.29 15.88
N GLY A 410 22.77 -2.47 16.44
CA GLY A 410 22.83 -2.68 17.89
C GLY A 410 21.47 -2.73 18.59
N LYS A 411 20.37 -2.87 17.83
CA LYS A 411 19.00 -2.86 18.33
C LYS A 411 18.53 -4.28 18.66
N LYS A 412 17.68 -4.39 19.68
CA LYS A 412 17.09 -5.66 20.14
C LYS A 412 15.59 -5.75 19.87
N ALA A 413 14.95 -4.65 19.51
CA ALA A 413 13.56 -4.64 19.12
C ALA A 413 13.27 -3.54 18.08
N ILE A 414 12.25 -3.73 17.25
CA ILE A 414 11.81 -2.70 16.28
C ILE A 414 11.42 -1.38 16.97
N GLN A 415 10.91 -1.44 18.22
CA GLN A 415 10.53 -0.25 19.00
C GLN A 415 11.74 0.60 19.42
N GLU A 416 12.95 0.06 19.37
CA GLU A 416 14.18 0.81 19.65
C GLU A 416 14.65 1.61 18.43
N LEU A 417 14.04 1.41 17.24
CA LEU A 417 14.35 2.22 16.07
C LEU A 417 13.86 3.65 16.27
N GLY A 418 14.75 4.59 15.96
CA GLY A 418 14.45 6.01 16.01
C GLY A 418 15.06 6.78 14.86
N ARG A 419 14.81 8.09 14.86
CA ARG A 419 15.29 9.00 13.82
C ARG A 419 16.80 9.16 13.83
N GLU A 420 17.44 8.87 14.95
CA GLU A 420 18.88 8.80 15.11
C GLU A 420 19.52 7.64 14.33
N ASP A 421 18.74 6.61 14.02
CA ASP A 421 19.17 5.49 13.19
C ASP A 421 19.13 5.82 11.70
N LEU A 422 18.63 7.01 11.34
CA LEU A 422 18.58 7.50 9.97
C LEU A 422 19.61 8.61 9.73
N VAL A 423 20.14 8.61 8.51
CA VAL A 423 20.88 9.73 7.94
C VAL A 423 20.40 10.01 6.54
N CYS A 424 20.29 11.28 6.18
CA CYS A 424 19.81 11.72 4.88
C CYS A 424 20.92 12.36 4.06
N LEU A 425 20.97 12.03 2.77
CA LEU A 425 21.96 12.55 1.82
C LEU A 425 21.58 13.94 1.27
N ASP A 426 20.32 14.34 1.42
CA ASP A 426 19.83 15.67 1.03
C ASP A 426 19.57 16.55 2.28
N PRO A 427 20.15 17.75 2.37
CA PRO A 427 20.05 18.59 3.57
C PRO A 427 18.66 19.21 3.79
N GLU A 428 17.89 19.48 2.72
CA GLU A 428 16.55 20.04 2.85
C GLU A 428 15.55 18.97 3.30
N LEU A 429 15.64 17.78 2.71
CA LEU A 429 14.88 16.61 3.12
C LEU A 429 15.21 16.22 4.57
N ALA A 430 16.49 16.21 4.96
CA ALA A 430 16.91 15.96 6.33
C ALA A 430 16.23 16.93 7.32
N ARG A 431 16.23 18.22 6.99
CA ARG A 431 15.60 19.27 7.80
C ARG A 431 14.08 19.06 7.90
N ASN A 432 13.41 18.77 6.79
CA ASN A 432 11.97 18.59 6.74
C ASN A 432 11.51 17.35 7.52
N LEU A 433 12.28 16.26 7.46
CA LEU A 433 12.02 15.03 8.21
C LEU A 433 12.54 15.08 9.65
N GLN A 434 13.31 16.11 10.00
CA GLN A 434 14.00 16.26 11.29
C GLN A 434 14.87 15.04 11.62
N ILE A 435 15.72 14.66 10.68
CA ILE A 435 16.74 13.60 10.80
C ILE A 435 18.13 14.17 10.50
N GLY A 436 19.18 13.40 10.77
CA GLY A 436 20.56 13.84 10.53
C GLY A 436 20.88 13.99 9.03
N TYR A 437 21.70 14.97 8.68
CA TYR A 437 22.26 15.11 7.32
C TYR A 437 23.66 14.49 7.26
N ALA A 438 23.95 13.73 6.20
CA ALA A 438 25.19 12.97 6.06
C ALA A 438 26.46 13.85 6.00
N GLY A 439 26.33 15.10 5.54
CA GLY A 439 27.45 16.04 5.45
C GLY A 439 27.79 16.73 6.77
N THR A 440 27.09 16.45 7.87
CA THR A 440 27.34 17.08 9.18
C THR A 440 27.46 16.05 10.31
N PRO A 441 28.25 16.33 11.37
CA PRO A 441 28.37 15.41 12.50
C PRO A 441 27.02 15.15 13.19
N ALA A 442 26.78 13.88 13.56
CA ALA A 442 25.58 13.46 14.28
C ALA A 442 25.34 14.24 15.60
N ALA A 443 26.41 14.71 16.24
CA ALA A 443 26.34 15.51 17.47
C ALA A 443 25.55 16.82 17.33
N ASN A 444 25.40 17.33 16.10
CA ASN A 444 24.59 18.53 15.83
C ASN A 444 23.08 18.28 16.00
N TYR A 445 22.65 17.01 16.00
CA TYR A 445 21.24 16.61 16.05
C TYR A 445 20.92 15.86 17.34
N TRP A 446 21.82 14.97 17.76
CA TRP A 446 21.59 14.02 18.87
C TRP A 446 22.50 14.25 20.08
N GLY A 447 23.30 15.33 20.07
CA GLY A 447 24.29 15.62 21.11
C GLY A 447 25.56 14.77 21.04
N SER A 448 26.59 15.16 21.78
CA SER A 448 27.85 14.40 21.87
C SER A 448 27.84 13.49 23.11
N PRO A 449 28.07 12.17 22.99
CA PRO A 449 28.22 11.28 24.14
C PRO A 449 29.37 11.68 25.07
N LEU A 450 30.40 12.34 24.54
CA LEU A 450 31.58 12.78 25.29
C LEU A 450 31.35 14.07 26.10
N ALA A 451 30.22 14.77 25.90
CA ALA A 451 29.90 15.99 26.64
C ALA A 451 29.20 15.74 27.99
N ALA A 452 28.82 14.48 28.28
CA ALA A 452 28.12 14.07 29.50
C ALA A 452 29.02 13.39 30.55
N ARG A 453 30.35 13.54 30.46
CA ARG A 453 31.33 13.02 31.43
C ARG A 453 32.10 14.12 32.13
#